data_AF-A0A411ZXG4-F1
#
_entry.id   AF-A0A411ZXG4-F1
#
_cell.length_a   1.000
_cell.length_b   1.000
_cell.length_c   1.000
_cell.angle_alpha   90.00
_cell.angle_beta   90.00
_cell.angle_gamma   90.00
#
_symmetry.space_group_name_H-M   'P 1'
#
loop_
_entity.id
_entity.type
_entity.pdbx_description
1 polymer ?
#
loop_
_entity_poly.entity_id
_entity_poly.type
_entity_poly.pdbx_seq_one_letter_code
_entity_poly.pdbx_strand_id
1 'polypeptide(L)'
;MTDKEIVYTIVKQELSYHKNKSLFANGKIFDYKDISVYSVPNEPTIYSVVFSIQSGDDDFWLPGNGTKQENNWIINKSNYMQLIKEKDYYRLISIGTGL
;
A
#
# COMPACT_ATOMS: atom_id res chain seq x y z
N MET A 1 4.59 -14.17 -14.30
CA MET A 1 4.16 -13.09 -13.40
C MET A 1 4.61 -11.78 -14.01
N THR A 2 3.70 -10.83 -14.21
CA THR A 2 3.99 -9.48 -14.72
C THR A 2 4.52 -8.59 -13.59
N ASP A 3 5.20 -7.50 -13.92
CA ASP A 3 5.67 -6.56 -12.89
C ASP A 3 4.52 -5.99 -12.04
N LYS A 4 3.34 -5.77 -12.64
CA LYS A 4 2.14 -5.35 -11.91
C LYS A 4 1.68 -6.41 -10.90
N GLU A 5 1.71 -7.68 -11.28
CA GLU A 5 1.37 -8.78 -10.36
C GLU A 5 2.39 -8.91 -9.23
N ILE A 6 3.67 -8.65 -9.49
CA ILE A 6 4.71 -8.61 -8.45
C ILE A 6 4.44 -7.46 -7.48
N VAL A 7 4.18 -6.24 -7.98
CA VAL A 7 3.85 -5.07 -7.17
C VAL A 7 2.62 -5.35 -6.31
N TYR A 8 1.55 -5.85 -6.91
CA TYR A 8 0.33 -6.22 -6.19
C TYR A 8 0.62 -7.23 -5.07
N THR A 9 1.43 -8.25 -5.36
CA THR A 9 1.77 -9.30 -4.39
C THR A 9 2.53 -8.73 -3.19
N ILE A 10 3.53 -7.88 -3.44
CA ILE A 10 4.32 -7.26 -2.36
C ILE A 10 3.44 -6.36 -1.49
N VAL A 11 2.60 -5.51 -2.10
CA VAL A 11 1.67 -4.63 -1.37
C VAL A 11 0.69 -5.45 -0.54
N LYS A 12 0.13 -6.52 -1.11
CA LYS A 12 -0.78 -7.41 -0.37
C LYS A 12 -0.09 -8.09 0.81
N GLN A 13 1.17 -8.48 0.66
CA GLN A 13 1.98 -9.05 1.75
C GLN A 13 2.23 -8.02 2.85
N GLU A 14 2.56 -6.77 2.50
CA GLU A 14 2.73 -5.67 3.45
C GLU A 14 1.44 -5.41 4.25
N LEU A 15 0.30 -5.25 3.57
CA LEU A 15 -0.99 -5.05 4.23
C LEU A 15 -1.37 -6.25 5.11
N SER A 16 -1.07 -7.48 4.67
CA SER A 16 -1.28 -8.68 5.47
C SER A 16 -0.39 -8.71 6.71
N TYR A 17 0.86 -8.27 6.60
CA TYR A 17 1.75 -8.12 7.74
C TYR A 17 1.17 -7.14 8.77
N HIS A 18 0.73 -5.97 8.32
CA HIS A 18 0.08 -4.98 9.20
C HIS A 18 -1.24 -5.49 9.79
N LYS A 19 -2.00 -6.30 9.05
CA LYS A 19 -3.22 -6.96 9.54
C LYS A 19 -2.91 -8.01 10.61
N ASN A 20 -1.75 -8.66 10.56
CA ASN A 20 -1.35 -9.71 11.50
C ASN A 20 -0.56 -9.22 12.70
N LYS A 21 -0.23 -7.92 12.78
CA LYS A 21 0.37 -7.30 13.98
C LYS A 21 -0.53 -7.49 15.22
N SER A 22 0.06 -7.43 16.42
CA SER A 22 -0.69 -7.38 17.69
C SER A 22 -1.63 -6.18 17.74
N LEU A 23 -2.71 -6.27 18.51
CA LEU A 23 -3.79 -5.28 18.54
C LEU A 23 -3.33 -3.84 18.82
N PHE A 24 -2.33 -3.67 19.69
CA PHE A 24 -1.82 -2.36 20.12
C PHE A 24 -0.52 -1.96 19.43
N ALA A 25 -0.06 -2.72 18.43
CA ALA A 25 1.15 -2.39 17.70
C ALA A 25 0.88 -1.25 16.71
N ASN A 26 1.84 -0.32 16.61
CA ASN A 26 1.72 0.81 15.69
C ASN A 26 1.55 0.37 14.23
N GLY A 27 0.60 1.00 13.54
CA GLY A 27 0.24 0.67 12.17
C GLY A 27 -0.53 -0.65 12.04
N LYS A 28 -1.13 -1.15 13.12
CA LYS A 28 -2.08 -2.27 13.04
C LYS A 28 -3.25 -1.87 12.15
N ILE A 29 -3.64 -2.77 11.25
CA ILE A 29 -4.92 -2.66 10.54
C ILE A 29 -5.83 -3.83 10.91
N PHE A 30 -7.14 -3.61 10.87
CA PHE A 30 -8.16 -4.63 11.07
C PHE A 30 -8.46 -5.35 9.76
N ASP A 31 -8.50 -4.61 8.65
CA ASP A 31 -8.70 -5.19 7.32
C ASP A 31 -8.15 -4.30 6.19
N TYR A 32 -8.12 -4.84 4.97
CA TYR A 32 -7.77 -4.11 3.76
C TYR A 32 -8.54 -4.62 2.53
N LYS A 33 -8.71 -3.75 1.52
CA LYS A 33 -9.40 -4.08 0.25
C LYS A 33 -8.96 -3.16 -0.89
N ASP A 34 -9.50 -3.43 -2.08
CA ASP A 34 -9.44 -2.57 -3.26
C ASP A 34 -8.01 -2.22 -3.73
N ILE A 35 -7.06 -3.15 -3.56
CA ILE A 35 -5.69 -3.00 -4.06
C ILE A 35 -5.70 -2.96 -5.58
N SER A 36 -5.27 -1.83 -6.16
CA SER A 36 -5.19 -1.58 -7.59
C SER A 36 -3.79 -1.08 -7.95
N VAL A 37 -3.23 -1.58 -9.06
CA VAL A 37 -1.87 -1.24 -9.52
C VAL A 37 -1.91 -0.69 -10.94
N TYR A 38 -1.43 0.53 -11.11
CA TYR A 38 -1.37 1.25 -12.37
C TYR A 38 0.07 1.51 -12.77
N SER A 39 0.40 1.34 -14.05
CA SER A 39 1.70 1.78 -14.58
C SER A 39 1.70 3.29 -14.74
N VAL A 40 2.82 3.92 -14.43
CA VAL A 40 3.00 5.36 -14.67
C VAL A 40 3.50 5.56 -16.10
N PRO A 41 2.86 6.44 -16.91
CA PRO A 41 3.32 6.74 -18.26
C PRO A 41 4.77 7.23 -18.27
N ASN A 42 5.56 6.73 -19.23
CA ASN A 42 6.98 7.06 -19.39
C ASN A 42 7.92 6.63 -18.23
N GLU A 43 7.40 5.95 -17.21
CA GLU A 43 8.17 5.52 -16.04
C GLU A 43 8.03 4.00 -15.84
N PRO A 44 8.83 3.19 -16.55
CA PRO A 44 8.60 1.74 -16.68
C PRO A 44 8.81 0.95 -15.39
N THR A 45 9.45 1.55 -14.37
CA THR A 45 9.69 0.92 -13.07
C THR A 45 8.79 1.47 -11.97
N ILE A 46 7.97 2.49 -12.26
CA ILE A 46 7.15 3.19 -11.28
C ILE A 46 5.69 2.80 -11.46
N TYR A 47 5.04 2.51 -10.34
CA TYR A 47 3.65 2.12 -10.26
C TYR A 47 2.91 3.01 -9.27
N SER A 48 1.69 3.41 -9.64
CA SER A 48 0.73 3.96 -8.69
C SER A 48 -0.07 2.82 -8.10
N VAL A 49 -0.07 2.73 -6.77
CA VAL A 49 -0.78 1.70 -6.01
C VAL A 49 -1.86 2.38 -5.19
N VAL A 50 -3.10 1.98 -5.40
CA VAL A 50 -4.25 2.47 -4.64
C VAL A 50 -4.80 1.33 -3.79
N PHE A 51 -5.12 1.59 -2.53
CA PHE A 51 -5.72 0.60 -1.64
C PHE A 51 -6.54 1.27 -0.53
N SER A 52 -7.37 0.47 0.13
CA SER A 52 -8.14 0.90 1.29
C SER A 52 -7.83 0.03 2.49
N ILE A 53 -7.78 0.63 3.68
CA ILE A 53 -7.53 -0.07 4.95
C ILE A 53 -8.55 0.33 5.99
N GLN A 54 -8.82 -0.57 6.92
CA GLN A 54 -9.52 -0.27 8.16
C GLN A 54 -8.49 -0.26 9.28
N SER A 55 -8.26 0.88 9.92
CA SER A 55 -7.28 1.02 11.01
C SER A 55 -7.97 1.46 12.30
N GLY A 56 -7.25 1.42 13.43
CA GLY A 56 -7.68 2.13 14.63
C GLY A 56 -7.46 3.63 14.51
N ASP A 57 -7.64 4.35 15.62
CA ASP A 57 -7.33 5.77 15.73
C ASP A 57 -5.82 6.05 15.92
N ASP A 58 -4.95 5.24 15.30
CA ASP A 58 -3.51 5.53 15.30
C ASP A 58 -3.14 6.53 14.20
N ASP A 59 -2.13 7.37 14.48
CA ASP A 59 -1.63 8.37 13.53
C ASP A 59 -0.75 7.75 12.45
N PHE A 60 -0.55 6.43 12.43
CA PHE A 60 0.38 5.80 11.48
C PHE A 60 -0.15 5.90 10.05
N TRP A 61 -1.44 5.65 9.89
CA TRP A 61 -2.08 5.56 8.57
C TRP A 61 -2.84 6.82 8.18
N LEU A 62 -2.99 7.81 9.07
CA LEU A 62 -3.73 9.04 8.79
C LEU A 62 -2.98 10.02 7.85
N PRO A 63 -1.66 10.23 7.97
CA PRO A 63 -0.93 11.17 7.13
C PRO A 63 -1.04 10.86 5.63
N GLY A 64 -0.85 11.91 4.83
CA GLY A 64 -0.85 11.84 3.36
C GLY A 64 -2.25 11.98 2.77
N ASN A 65 -2.69 10.97 2.02
CA ASN A 65 -3.91 10.98 1.21
C ASN A 65 -4.95 9.95 1.66
N GLY A 66 -6.03 9.85 0.89
CA GLY A 66 -7.17 8.99 1.20
C GLY A 66 -8.14 9.64 2.20
N THR A 67 -9.34 9.08 2.29
CA THR A 67 -10.46 9.69 3.01
C THR A 67 -10.89 8.80 4.17
N LYS A 68 -10.78 9.33 5.41
CA LYS A 68 -11.32 8.66 6.61
C LYS A 68 -12.85 8.68 6.56
N GLN A 69 -13.45 7.52 6.80
CA GLN A 69 -14.89 7.29 6.92
C GLN A 69 -15.25 7.01 8.38
N GLU A 70 -16.54 7.12 8.71
CA GLU A 70 -17.05 6.95 10.10
C GLU A 70 -16.78 5.55 10.69
N ASN A 71 -16.62 4.52 9.86
CA ASN A 71 -16.36 3.14 10.28
C ASN A 71 -14.85 2.78 10.33
N ASN A 72 -14.00 3.80 10.49
CA ASN A 72 -12.54 3.72 10.55
C ASN A 72 -11.86 3.17 9.30
N TRP A 73 -12.57 3.19 8.16
CA TRP A 73 -11.94 2.96 6.88
C TRP A 73 -11.24 4.22 6.39
N ILE A 74 -10.03 4.07 5.89
CA ILE A 74 -9.32 5.08 5.11
C ILE A 74 -9.34 4.58 3.66
N ILE A 75 -10.13 5.25 2.84
CA ILE A 75 -10.42 4.83 1.46
C ILE A 75 -9.47 5.51 0.49
N ASN A 76 -9.02 4.79 -0.53
CA ASN A 76 -8.20 5.28 -1.64
C ASN A 76 -6.87 5.91 -1.21
N LYS A 77 -6.14 5.30 -0.27
CA LYS A 77 -4.75 5.66 -0.08
C LYS A 77 -3.97 5.33 -1.34
N SER A 78 -3.08 6.23 -1.76
CA SER A 78 -2.38 6.14 -3.03
C SER A 78 -0.88 6.34 -2.83
N ASN A 79 -0.05 5.43 -3.32
CA ASN A 79 1.40 5.55 -3.23
C ASN A 79 2.05 5.34 -4.60
N TYR A 80 3.07 6.14 -4.90
CA TYR A 80 3.98 5.87 -5.99
C TYR A 80 5.10 4.96 -5.48
N MET A 81 5.24 3.82 -6.14
CA MET A 81 6.16 2.75 -5.75
C MET A 81 7.10 2.45 -6.92
N GLN A 82 8.40 2.43 -6.66
CA GLN A 82 9.39 1.95 -7.61
C GLN A 82 9.65 0.46 -7.38
N LEU A 83 9.49 -0.35 -8.43
CA LEU A 83 9.88 -1.76 -8.43
C LEU A 83 11.37 -1.87 -8.76
N ILE A 84 12.12 -2.44 -7.82
CA ILE A 84 13.53 -2.77 -8.00
C ILE A 84 13.66 -4.29 -8.15
N LYS A 85 14.29 -4.69 -9.25
CA LYS A 85 14.56 -6.07 -9.60
C LYS A 85 16.02 -6.36 -9.30
N GLU A 86 16.26 -7.19 -8.30
CA GLU A 86 17.58 -7.72 -7.98
C GLU A 86 17.70 -9.13 -8.54
N LYS A 87 18.89 -9.74 -8.46
CA LYS A 87 19.13 -11.08 -9.03
C LYS A 87 18.19 -12.15 -8.49
N ASP A 88 17.93 -12.12 -7.18
CA ASP A 88 17.23 -13.20 -6.47
C ASP A 88 15.90 -12.75 -5.84
N TYR A 89 15.58 -11.44 -5.87
CA TYR A 89 14.40 -10.92 -5.21
C TYR A 89 13.91 -9.60 -5.83
N TYR A 90 12.68 -9.26 -5.47
CA TYR A 90 12.03 -8.00 -5.82
C TYR A 90 11.78 -7.20 -4.56
N ARG A 91 11.90 -5.87 -4.65
CA ARG A 91 11.51 -4.96 -3.56
C ARG A 91 10.81 -3.73 -4.12
N LEU A 92 9.90 -3.18 -3.33
CA LEU A 92 9.26 -1.90 -3.59
C LEU A 92 9.90 -0.82 -2.72
N ILE A 93 10.15 0.35 -3.31
CA ILE A 93 10.45 1.58 -2.57
C ILE A 93 9.28 2.53 -2.74
N SER A 94 8.75 3.05 -1.63
CA SER A 94 7.86 4.21 -1.67
C SER A 94 8.65 5.46 -2.04
N ILE A 95 8.28 6.09 -3.15
CA ILE A 95 8.94 7.32 -3.65
C ILE A 95 8.06 8.56 -3.51
N GLY A 96 6.85 8.39 -2.95
CA GLY A 96 5.93 9.48 -2.65
C GLY A 96 4.50 9.00 -2.47
N THR A 97 3.68 9.86 -1.87
CA THR A 97 2.23 9.67 -1.80
C THR A 97 1.58 10.32 -3.03
N GLY A 98 0.54 9.69 -3.58
CA GLY A 98 -0.33 10.34 -4.57
C GLY A 98 -1.01 11.59 -3.99
N LEU A 99 -1.43 12.51 -4.85
CA LEU A 99 -2.31 13.63 -4.46
C LEU A 99 -3.76 13.14 -4.36
#